data_AF-A0A925JC21-F1
#
_entry.id   AF-A0A925JC21-F1
#
_cell.length_a   1.000
_cell.length_b   1.000
_cell.length_c   1.000
_cell.angle_alpha   90.00
_cell.angle_beta   90.00
_cell.angle_gamma   90.00
#
_symmetry.space_group_name_H-M   'P 1'
#
loop_
_entity.id
_entity.type
_entity.pdbx_description
1 polymer ?
#
loop_
_entity_poly.entity_id
_entity_poly.type
_entity_poly.pdbx_seq_one_letter_code
_entity_poly.pdbx_strand_id
1 'polypeptide(L)'
;MAEDFEDRLKQAFGFATMAAIARRLGIPHATIRNYFRGRMPAPDVLIKIANETNVSLNWLLIGTGEMLAADAPKPDIGKLIDLRIEEIVEEKLSARFAVEVQDLGAVDIPPNFDIAAAVTKYDDPHRAMSEWFRHEGREYPQDYGIVFFQGWETFTAEEKLDAVKDAKKVLDRTLKNK
;
A
#
# COMPACT_ATOMS: atom_id res chain seq x y z
N MET A 1 31.36 23.76 -20.06
CA MET A 1 31.76 23.19 -21.37
C MET A 1 30.94 21.94 -21.54
N ALA A 2 30.12 21.82 -22.58
CA ALA A 2 29.41 20.57 -22.85
C ALA A 2 30.47 19.48 -23.06
N GLU A 3 30.31 18.35 -22.39
CA GLU A 3 31.19 17.19 -22.56
C GLU A 3 31.17 16.74 -24.03
N ASP A 4 32.28 16.25 -24.58
CA ASP A 4 32.28 15.78 -25.97
C ASP A 4 31.71 14.35 -26.04
N PHE A 5 31.24 13.94 -27.21
CA PHE A 5 30.75 12.57 -27.43
C PHE A 5 31.81 11.52 -27.09
N GLU A 6 33.08 11.82 -27.36
CA GLU A 6 34.21 10.94 -27.00
C GLU A 6 34.26 10.66 -25.48
N ASP A 7 34.08 11.69 -24.66
CA ASP A 7 34.19 11.56 -23.21
C ASP A 7 33.01 10.75 -22.63
N ARG A 8 31.80 10.98 -23.15
CA ARG A 8 30.64 10.14 -22.82
C ARG A 8 30.81 8.70 -23.26
N LEU A 9 31.40 8.48 -24.44
CA LEU A 9 31.69 7.14 -24.92
C LEU A 9 32.72 6.42 -24.01
N LYS A 10 33.76 7.12 -23.55
CA LYS A 10 34.70 6.57 -22.56
C LYS A 10 34.00 6.22 -21.26
N GLN A 11 33.17 7.12 -20.75
CA GLN A 11 32.43 6.92 -19.50
C GLN A 11 31.46 5.74 -19.58
N ALA A 12 30.69 5.62 -20.67
CA ALA A 12 29.76 4.51 -20.89
C ALA A 12 30.45 3.13 -20.80
N PHE A 13 31.69 3.04 -21.27
CA PHE A 13 32.49 1.81 -21.22
C PHE A 13 33.43 1.71 -20.00
N GLY A 14 33.31 2.60 -19.01
CA GLY A 14 34.17 2.60 -17.83
C GLY A 14 35.65 2.75 -18.17
N PHE A 15 35.98 3.61 -19.14
CA PHE A 15 37.33 3.89 -19.64
C PHE A 15 38.06 2.65 -20.19
N ALA A 16 37.32 1.68 -20.72
CA ALA A 16 37.90 0.52 -21.40
C ALA A 16 38.73 0.91 -22.64
N THR A 17 39.68 0.05 -23.01
CA THR A 17 40.50 0.26 -24.22
C THR A 17 39.65 0.17 -25.49
N MET A 18 40.05 0.89 -26.54
CA MET A 18 39.35 0.88 -27.83
C MET A 18 39.22 -0.54 -28.43
N ALA A 19 40.22 -1.39 -28.21
CA ALA A 19 40.19 -2.80 -28.59
C ALA A 19 39.14 -3.61 -27.81
N ALA A 20 39.00 -3.34 -26.50
CA ALA A 20 37.95 -3.96 -25.69
C ALA A 20 36.56 -3.52 -26.14
N ILE A 21 36.38 -2.23 -26.42
CA ILE A 21 35.11 -1.67 -26.94
C ILE A 21 34.77 -2.29 -28.29
N ALA A 22 35.74 -2.36 -29.22
CA ALA A 22 35.58 -2.99 -30.52
C ALA A 22 35.12 -4.44 -30.42
N ARG A 23 35.72 -5.21 -29.50
CA ARG A 23 35.35 -6.61 -29.24
C ARG A 23 33.96 -6.74 -28.65
N ARG A 24 33.61 -5.93 -27.65
CA ARG A 24 32.27 -5.95 -27.01
C ARG A 24 31.17 -5.62 -28.02
N LEU A 25 31.39 -4.59 -28.83
CA LEU A 25 30.44 -4.17 -29.85
C LEU A 25 30.49 -5.02 -31.13
N GLY A 26 31.49 -5.87 -31.32
CA GLY A 26 31.68 -6.61 -32.58
C GLY A 26 31.85 -5.69 -33.80
N ILE A 27 32.53 -4.55 -33.62
CA ILE A 27 32.75 -3.51 -34.64
C ILE A 27 34.25 -3.40 -34.94
N PRO A 28 34.67 -3.12 -36.19
CA PRO A 28 36.09 -2.92 -36.51
C PRO A 28 36.75 -1.85 -35.65
N HIS A 29 37.98 -2.11 -35.19
CA HIS A 29 38.75 -1.17 -34.37
C HIS A 29 38.92 0.21 -35.02
N ALA A 30 39.07 0.25 -36.35
CA ALA A 30 39.17 1.49 -37.12
C ALA A 30 37.92 2.37 -36.97
N THR A 31 36.74 1.77 -36.86
CA THR A 31 35.47 2.47 -36.69
C THR A 31 35.37 3.07 -35.29
N ILE A 32 35.73 2.31 -34.24
CA ILE A 32 35.82 2.83 -32.87
C ILE A 32 36.83 4.00 -32.81
N ARG A 33 37.97 3.87 -33.49
CA ARG A 33 38.95 4.96 -33.59
C ARG A 33 38.40 6.23 -34.23
N ASN A 34 37.48 6.12 -35.18
CA ASN A 34 36.85 7.31 -35.75
C ASN A 34 35.92 7.98 -34.74
N TYR A 35 35.26 7.21 -33.88
CA TYR A 35 34.39 7.75 -32.82
C TYR A 35 35.17 8.55 -31.78
N PHE A 36 36.35 8.04 -31.39
CA PHE A 36 37.33 8.75 -30.56
C PHE A 36 38.06 9.91 -31.28
N ARG A 37 37.63 10.25 -32.50
CA ARG A 37 38.11 11.44 -33.24
C ARG A 37 36.95 12.39 -33.54
N GLY A 38 35.84 12.26 -32.82
CA GLY A 38 34.66 13.11 -32.97
C GLY A 38 33.69 12.69 -34.08
N ARG A 39 33.89 11.54 -34.74
CA ARG A 39 32.90 11.05 -35.72
C ARG A 39 31.70 10.46 -34.99
N MET A 40 30.50 10.94 -35.28
CA MET A 40 29.28 10.35 -34.73
C MET A 40 29.02 8.94 -35.30
N PRO A 41 28.65 7.95 -34.46
CA PRO A 41 28.18 6.66 -34.93
C PRO A 41 26.83 6.76 -35.65
N ALA A 42 26.50 5.75 -36.43
CA ALA A 42 25.18 5.62 -37.02
C ALA A 42 24.14 5.21 -35.93
N PRO A 43 22.84 5.46 -36.15
CA PRO A 43 21.79 5.21 -35.14
C PRO A 43 21.76 3.77 -34.62
N ASP A 44 21.99 2.79 -35.49
CA ASP A 44 22.09 1.36 -35.14
C ASP A 44 23.22 1.07 -34.17
N VAL A 45 24.39 1.70 -34.38
CA VAL A 45 25.55 1.56 -33.49
C VAL A 45 25.30 2.27 -32.15
N LEU A 46 24.62 3.41 -32.15
CA LEU A 46 24.25 4.12 -30.91
C LEU A 46 23.32 3.29 -30.04
N ILE A 47 22.29 2.69 -30.64
CA ILE A 47 21.38 1.76 -29.95
C ILE A 47 22.17 0.57 -29.39
N LYS A 48 23.11 0.03 -30.17
CA LYS A 48 23.98 -1.07 -29.71
C LYS A 48 24.83 -0.68 -28.50
N ILE A 49 25.42 0.52 -28.51
CA ILE A 49 26.18 1.04 -27.36
C ILE A 49 25.29 1.20 -26.14
N ALA A 50 24.12 1.82 -26.30
CA ALA A 50 23.16 2.01 -25.21
C ALA A 50 22.74 0.69 -24.58
N ASN A 51 22.42 -0.33 -25.38
CA ASN A 51 22.03 -1.65 -24.90
C ASN A 51 23.17 -2.41 -24.21
N GLU A 52 24.40 -2.31 -24.71
CA GLU A 52 25.57 -2.98 -24.13
C GLU A 52 25.98 -2.35 -22.78
N THR A 53 25.78 -1.04 -22.61
CA THR A 53 26.25 -0.28 -21.44
C THR A 53 25.12 0.14 -20.49
N ASN A 54 23.87 -0.13 -20.86
CA ASN A 54 22.66 0.30 -20.16
C ASN A 54 22.59 1.83 -19.91
N VAL A 55 23.13 2.62 -20.83
CA VAL A 55 23.10 4.09 -20.76
C VAL A 55 21.97 4.67 -21.59
N SER A 56 21.48 5.83 -21.17
CA SER A 56 20.47 6.61 -21.88
C SER A 56 21.00 7.10 -23.24
N LEU A 57 20.23 6.89 -24.31
CA LEU A 57 20.55 7.42 -25.64
C LEU A 57 20.62 8.95 -25.66
N ASN A 58 19.76 9.62 -24.89
CA ASN A 58 19.75 11.08 -24.78
C ASN A 58 21.04 11.58 -24.12
N TRP A 59 21.43 10.94 -23.02
CA TRP A 59 22.69 11.28 -22.37
C TRP A 59 23.87 11.03 -23.32
N LEU A 60 23.93 9.85 -23.96
CA LEU A 60 25.02 9.49 -24.87
C LEU A 60 25.18 10.47 -26.04
N LEU A 61 24.08 10.92 -26.65
CA LEU A 61 24.10 11.79 -27.81
C LEU A 61 24.41 13.26 -27.46
N ILE A 62 23.63 13.85 -26.56
CA ILE A 62 23.62 15.30 -26.32
C ILE A 62 24.10 15.69 -24.91
N GLY A 63 24.45 14.71 -24.06
CA GLY A 63 24.95 14.97 -22.71
C GLY A 63 23.89 15.49 -21.74
N THR A 64 22.61 15.32 -22.05
CA THR A 64 21.50 15.80 -21.21
C THR A 64 20.78 14.65 -20.54
N GLY A 65 20.38 14.85 -19.28
CA GLY A 65 19.65 13.86 -18.50
C GLY A 65 20.56 12.89 -17.74
N GLU A 66 19.97 11.83 -17.20
CA GLU A 66 20.71 10.81 -16.44
C GLU A 66 21.49 9.87 -17.36
N MET A 67 22.70 9.50 -16.95
CA MET A 67 23.58 8.61 -17.70
C MET A 67 23.00 7.22 -17.83
N LEU A 68 22.54 6.64 -16.73
CA LEU A 68 21.91 5.33 -16.76
C LEU A 68 20.54 5.48 -17.38
N ALA A 69 20.19 4.54 -18.27
CA ALA A 69 18.80 4.37 -18.60
C ALA A 69 18.12 3.95 -17.30
N ALA A 70 17.43 4.89 -16.64
CA ALA A 70 16.46 4.52 -15.62
C ALA A 70 15.59 3.44 -16.26
N ASP A 71 15.44 2.29 -15.60
CA ASP A 71 14.39 1.35 -15.97
C ASP A 71 13.13 2.20 -16.05
N ALA A 72 12.63 2.43 -17.28
CA ALA A 72 11.45 3.24 -17.47
C ALA A 72 10.43 2.64 -16.49
N PRO A 73 9.93 3.42 -15.51
CA PRO A 73 9.13 2.85 -14.45
C PRO A 73 8.01 2.10 -15.16
N LYS A 74 8.02 0.77 -15.02
CA LYS A 74 7.01 -0.07 -15.67
C LYS A 74 5.69 0.55 -15.26
N PRO A 75 4.82 0.93 -16.22
CA PRO A 75 3.57 1.57 -15.87
C PRO A 75 2.91 0.67 -14.83
N ASP A 76 2.73 1.22 -13.65
CA ASP A 76 2.17 0.49 -12.52
C ASP A 76 0.69 0.35 -12.83
N ILE A 77 0.37 -0.74 -13.53
CA ILE A 77 -0.99 -1.05 -13.97
C ILE A 77 -1.92 -1.09 -12.74
N GLY A 78 -1.41 -1.49 -11.57
CA GLY A 78 -2.14 -1.42 -10.30
C GLY A 78 -2.57 0.01 -9.97
N LYS A 79 -1.61 0.95 -9.93
CA LYS A 79 -1.93 2.37 -9.71
C LYS A 79 -2.89 2.95 -10.75
N LEU A 80 -2.75 2.56 -12.02
CA LEU A 80 -3.63 3.03 -13.08
C LEU A 80 -5.07 2.50 -12.93
N ILE A 81 -5.20 1.25 -12.47
CA ILE A 81 -6.50 0.63 -12.15
C ILE A 81 -7.11 1.33 -10.93
N ASP A 82 -6.34 1.58 -9.87
CA ASP A 82 -6.83 2.24 -8.65
C ASP A 82 -7.39 3.63 -8.97
N LEU A 83 -6.65 4.44 -9.75
CA LEU A 83 -7.10 5.76 -10.22
C LEU A 83 -8.42 5.67 -11.01
N ARG A 84 -8.54 4.65 -11.86
CA ARG A 84 -9.77 4.45 -12.66
C ARG A 84 -10.94 3.99 -11.80
N ILE A 85 -10.70 3.15 -10.79
CA ILE A 85 -11.73 2.71 -9.84
C ILE A 85 -12.24 3.90 -9.04
N GLU A 86 -11.35 4.75 -8.52
CA GLU A 86 -11.72 5.96 -7.78
C GLU A 86 -12.65 6.86 -8.60
N GLU A 87 -12.28 7.13 -9.85
CA GLU A 87 -13.08 7.93 -10.78
C GLU A 87 -14.45 7.30 -11.06
N ILE A 88 -14.51 5.98 -11.31
CA ILE A 88 -15.77 5.26 -11.53
C ILE A 88 -16.66 5.29 -10.28
N VAL A 89 -16.07 5.15 -9.09
CA VAL A 89 -16.79 5.16 -7.82
C VAL A 89 -17.39 6.54 -7.58
N GLU A 90 -16.64 7.61 -7.78
CA GLU A 90 -17.12 8.99 -7.63
C GLU A 90 -18.24 9.32 -8.63
N GLU A 91 -18.09 8.93 -9.91
CA GLU A 91 -19.11 9.08 -10.94
C GLU A 91 -20.39 8.27 -10.60
N LYS A 92 -20.25 7.04 -10.09
CA LYS A 92 -21.40 6.19 -9.75
C LYS A 92 -22.08 6.61 -8.45
N LEU A 93 -21.35 7.12 -7.47
CA LEU A 93 -21.91 7.68 -6.23
C LEU A 93 -22.71 8.93 -6.57
N SER A 94 -22.12 9.88 -7.29
CA SER A 94 -22.82 11.10 -7.72
C SER A 94 -24.06 10.80 -8.57
N ALA A 95 -24.01 9.79 -9.46
CA ALA A 95 -25.18 9.35 -10.22
C ALA A 95 -26.25 8.62 -9.36
N ARG A 96 -25.85 7.87 -8.32
CA ARG A 96 -26.80 7.21 -7.40
C ARG A 96 -27.48 8.18 -6.44
N PHE A 97 -26.81 9.24 -5.99
CA PHE A 97 -27.40 10.24 -5.10
C PHE A 97 -28.42 11.17 -5.79
N ALA A 98 -28.53 11.11 -7.13
CA ALA A 98 -29.59 11.80 -7.88
C ALA A 98 -30.90 10.98 -7.95
N VAL A 99 -30.87 9.69 -7.63
CA VAL A 99 -32.08 8.87 -7.45
C VAL A 99 -32.46 8.98 -5.98
N GLU A 100 -33.67 9.46 -5.69
CA GLU A 100 -34.23 9.37 -4.33
C GLU A 100 -34.13 7.91 -3.88
N VAL A 101 -33.18 7.65 -2.98
CA VAL A 101 -33.02 6.33 -2.38
C VAL A 101 -34.28 6.09 -1.58
N GLN A 102 -35.11 5.16 -2.05
CA GLN A 102 -36.23 4.68 -1.27
C GLN A 102 -35.63 4.04 -0.01
N ASP A 103 -35.94 4.62 1.14
CA ASP A 103 -35.46 4.14 2.44
C ASP A 103 -36.08 2.76 2.70
N LEU A 104 -35.35 1.72 2.33
CA LEU A 104 -35.78 0.32 2.45
C LEU A 104 -35.34 -0.31 3.77
N GLY A 105 -34.85 0.48 4.73
CA GLY A 105 -34.41 -0.02 6.02
C GLY A 105 -33.09 -0.81 5.94
N ALA A 106 -32.26 -0.67 6.97
CA ALA A 106 -30.99 -1.38 7.08
C ALA A 106 -31.24 -2.89 7.27
N VAL A 107 -30.84 -3.70 6.29
CA VAL A 107 -30.70 -5.14 6.47
C VAL A 107 -29.22 -5.43 6.79
N ASP A 108 -29.02 -5.90 8.02
CA ASP A 108 -27.84 -6.59 8.59
C ASP A 108 -26.58 -5.78 8.98
N ILE A 109 -26.77 -4.66 9.68
CA ILE A 109 -25.92 -4.37 10.84
C ILE A 109 -26.72 -4.84 12.05
N PRO A 110 -26.28 -5.87 12.81
CA PRO A 110 -26.96 -6.22 14.05
C PRO A 110 -27.10 -4.95 14.90
N PRO A 111 -28.30 -4.63 15.39
CA PRO A 111 -28.47 -3.46 16.24
C PRO A 111 -27.49 -3.56 17.40
N ASN A 112 -26.76 -2.49 17.67
CA ASN A 112 -25.79 -2.43 18.77
C ASN A 112 -26.42 -3.04 20.04
N PHE A 113 -25.73 -3.98 20.69
CA PHE A 113 -26.28 -4.68 21.84
C PHE A 113 -26.65 -3.68 22.94
N ASP A 114 -27.94 -3.58 23.27
CA ASP A 114 -28.42 -2.69 24.33
C ASP A 114 -28.13 -3.30 25.70
N ILE A 115 -26.95 -2.96 26.21
CA ILE A 115 -26.45 -3.43 27.52
C ILE A 115 -27.34 -2.92 28.64
N ALA A 116 -27.87 -1.69 28.53
CA ALA A 116 -28.73 -1.12 29.57
C ALA A 116 -30.03 -1.93 29.69
N ALA A 117 -30.67 -2.24 28.55
CA ALA A 117 -31.83 -3.12 28.53
C ALA A 117 -31.51 -4.53 29.05
N ALA A 118 -30.35 -5.09 28.69
CA ALA A 118 -29.94 -6.42 29.15
C ALA A 118 -29.70 -6.48 30.66
N VAL A 119 -29.01 -5.49 31.23
CA VAL A 119 -28.73 -5.38 32.67
C VAL A 119 -30.03 -5.23 33.45
N THR A 120 -30.94 -4.36 33.02
CA THR A 120 -32.24 -4.19 33.67
C THR A 120 -33.14 -5.42 33.54
N LYS A 121 -33.11 -6.10 32.40
CA LYS A 121 -33.98 -7.26 32.13
C LYS A 121 -33.59 -8.49 32.94
N TYR A 122 -32.28 -8.74 33.08
CA TYR A 122 -31.79 -9.97 33.70
C TYR A 122 -31.39 -9.79 35.16
N ASP A 123 -31.02 -8.57 35.56
CA ASP A 123 -30.46 -8.22 36.87
C ASP A 123 -29.32 -9.14 37.34
N ASP A 124 -28.67 -9.82 36.38
CA ASP A 124 -27.59 -10.77 36.57
C ASP A 124 -26.43 -10.37 35.63
N PRO A 125 -25.26 -10.03 36.20
CA PRO A 125 -24.13 -9.53 35.42
C PRO A 125 -23.56 -10.60 34.48
N HIS A 126 -23.55 -11.87 34.88
CA HIS A 126 -23.02 -12.96 34.06
C HIS A 126 -23.92 -13.22 32.85
N ARG A 127 -25.24 -13.10 33.05
CA ARG A 127 -26.22 -13.25 31.97
C ARG A 127 -26.15 -12.10 30.97
N ALA A 128 -26.03 -10.86 31.45
CA ALA A 128 -25.85 -9.69 30.59
C ALA A 128 -24.57 -9.80 29.75
N MET A 129 -23.45 -10.19 30.37
CA MET A 129 -22.17 -10.39 29.69
C MET A 129 -22.22 -11.55 28.68
N SER A 130 -22.88 -12.66 29.02
CA SER A 130 -23.02 -13.80 28.11
C SER A 130 -23.81 -13.46 26.85
N GLU A 131 -24.91 -12.72 26.99
CA GLU A 131 -25.69 -12.25 25.84
C GLU A 131 -24.91 -11.23 25.00
N TRP A 132 -24.14 -10.34 25.64
CA TRP A 132 -23.28 -9.39 24.93
C TRP A 132 -22.20 -10.10 24.12
N PHE A 133 -21.45 -11.03 24.73
CA PHE A 133 -20.43 -11.81 24.01
C PHE A 133 -21.05 -12.66 22.89
N ARG A 134 -22.22 -13.28 23.11
CA ARG A 134 -22.94 -14.03 22.08
C ARG A 134 -23.33 -13.14 20.91
N HIS A 135 -23.79 -11.92 21.16
CA HIS A 135 -24.11 -10.95 20.11
C HIS A 135 -22.86 -10.57 19.29
N GLU A 136 -21.68 -10.51 19.90
CA GLU A 136 -20.40 -10.30 19.21
C GLU A 136 -19.80 -11.59 18.58
N GLY A 137 -20.51 -12.73 18.66
CA GLY A 137 -20.02 -14.02 18.14
C GLY A 137 -18.89 -14.65 18.95
N ARG A 138 -18.74 -14.29 20.24
CA ARG A 138 -17.70 -14.78 21.16
C ARG A 138 -18.30 -15.54 22.35
N GLU A 139 -17.49 -16.34 23.02
CA GLU A 139 -17.87 -17.00 24.27
C GLU A 139 -17.40 -16.18 25.49
N TYR A 140 -18.27 -16.02 26.48
CA TYR A 140 -17.95 -15.31 27.72
C TYR A 140 -17.17 -16.21 28.69
N PRO A 141 -15.94 -15.85 29.10
CA PRO A 141 -15.18 -16.62 30.09
C PRO A 141 -15.78 -16.46 31.48
N GLN A 142 -16.40 -17.52 32.01
CA GLN A 142 -17.15 -17.49 33.28
C GLN A 142 -16.24 -17.18 34.49
N ASP A 143 -14.95 -17.49 34.42
CA ASP A 143 -13.99 -17.36 35.53
C ASP A 143 -13.53 -15.92 35.83
N TYR A 144 -13.82 -14.95 34.95
CA TYR A 144 -13.33 -13.57 35.08
C TYR A 144 -14.19 -12.65 35.97
N GLY A 145 -15.43 -13.06 36.29
CA GLY A 145 -16.45 -12.15 36.86
C GLY A 145 -16.35 -11.85 38.36
N ILE A 146 -15.46 -12.54 39.10
CA ILE A 146 -15.51 -12.54 40.57
C ILE A 146 -15.11 -11.18 41.20
N VAL A 147 -14.38 -10.33 40.48
CA VAL A 147 -13.88 -9.04 41.00
C VAL A 147 -14.79 -7.85 40.63
N PHE A 148 -15.41 -7.86 39.45
CA PHE A 148 -16.17 -6.70 38.93
C PHE A 148 -17.59 -6.58 39.48
N PHE A 149 -18.16 -7.69 39.97
CA PHE A 149 -19.56 -7.75 40.37
C PHE A 149 -19.76 -7.96 41.87
N GLN A 150 -18.72 -7.71 42.68
CA GLN A 150 -18.85 -7.77 44.13
C GLN A 150 -19.75 -6.64 44.63
N GLY A 151 -20.82 -7.00 45.34
CA GLY A 151 -21.82 -6.03 45.80
C GLY A 151 -22.87 -5.67 44.74
N TRP A 152 -23.04 -6.46 43.67
CA TRP A 152 -24.04 -6.22 42.62
C TRP A 152 -25.44 -5.87 43.14
N GLU A 153 -25.89 -6.51 44.22
CA GLU A 153 -27.20 -6.24 44.84
C GLU A 153 -27.33 -4.82 45.43
N THR A 154 -26.21 -4.18 45.74
CA THR A 154 -26.15 -2.81 46.29
C THR A 154 -25.99 -1.73 45.21
N PHE A 155 -25.71 -2.12 43.97
CA PHE A 155 -25.47 -1.18 42.88
C PHE A 155 -26.79 -0.59 42.35
N THR A 156 -26.75 0.70 42.05
CA THR A 156 -27.77 1.38 41.25
C THR A 156 -27.75 0.91 39.80
N ALA A 157 -28.80 1.20 39.03
CA ALA A 157 -28.88 0.77 37.62
C ALA A 157 -27.72 1.33 36.77
N GLU A 158 -27.24 2.55 37.06
CA GLU A 158 -26.10 3.17 36.41
C GLU A 158 -24.78 2.48 36.79
N GLU A 159 -24.57 2.18 38.08
CA GLU A 159 -23.38 1.46 38.55
C GLU A 159 -23.31 0.03 38.00
N LYS A 160 -24.45 -0.66 37.89
CA LYS A 160 -24.55 -1.97 37.25
C LYS A 160 -24.13 -1.92 35.77
N LEU A 161 -24.57 -0.90 35.05
CA LEU A 161 -24.21 -0.70 33.65
C LEU A 161 -22.71 -0.42 33.49
N ASP A 162 -22.15 0.44 34.34
CA ASP A 162 -20.75 0.81 34.29
C ASP A 162 -19.84 -0.37 34.68
N ALA A 163 -20.21 -1.15 35.70
CA ALA A 163 -19.48 -2.36 36.09
C ALA A 163 -19.42 -3.39 34.94
N VAL A 164 -20.51 -3.57 34.20
CA VAL A 164 -20.58 -4.47 33.04
C VAL A 164 -19.70 -3.96 31.88
N LYS A 165 -19.71 -2.65 31.61
CA LYS A 165 -18.83 -2.04 30.60
C LYS A 165 -17.35 -2.14 30.97
N ASP A 166 -17.00 -1.90 32.22
CA ASP A 166 -15.61 -1.99 32.69
C ASP A 166 -15.09 -3.43 32.66
N ALA A 167 -15.93 -4.40 33.07
CA ALA A 167 -15.62 -5.82 32.93
C ALA A 167 -15.35 -6.19 31.47
N LYS A 168 -16.21 -5.74 30.52
CA LYS A 168 -16.01 -5.95 29.08
C LYS A 168 -14.69 -5.38 28.58
N LYS A 169 -14.39 -4.14 28.96
CA LYS A 169 -13.16 -3.45 28.55
C LYS A 169 -11.90 -4.15 29.04
N VAL A 170 -11.91 -4.68 30.26
CA VAL A 170 -10.78 -5.45 30.80
C VAL A 170 -10.64 -6.78 30.07
N LEU A 171 -11.76 -7.49 29.84
CA LEU A 171 -11.77 -8.75 29.10
C LEU A 171 -11.27 -8.61 27.65
N ASP A 172 -11.70 -7.58 26.94
CA ASP A 172 -11.21 -7.34 25.57
C ASP A 172 -9.71 -7.06 25.54
N ARG A 173 -9.16 -6.41 26.58
CA ARG A 173 -7.72 -6.16 26.72
C ARG A 173 -6.95 -7.44 27.06
N THR A 174 -7.47 -8.28 27.94
CA THR A 174 -6.79 -9.52 28.34
C THR A 174 -6.85 -10.58 27.24
N LEU A 175 -7.96 -10.70 26.52
CA LEU A 175 -8.11 -11.64 25.40
C LEU A 175 -7.29 -11.24 24.17
N LYS A 176 -7.02 -9.94 23.97
CA LYS A 176 -6.18 -9.45 22.87
C LYS A 176 -4.68 -9.61 23.12
N ASN A 177 -4.27 -9.77 24.38
CA ASN A 177 -2.88 -9.93 24.81
C ASN A 177 -2.48 -11.40 25.03
N LYS A 178 -3.38 -12.35 24.73
CA LYS A 178 -3.13 -13.80 24.71
C LYS A 178 -2.98 -14.28 23.27
#